data_AF-A0AAE8HBS3-F1
#
_entry.id   AF-A0AAE8HBS3-F1
#
_cell.length_a   1.000
_cell.length_b   1.000
_cell.length_c   1.000
_cell.angle_alpha   90.00
_cell.angle_beta   90.00
_cell.angle_gamma   90.00
#
_symmetry.space_group_name_H-M   'P 1'
#
loop_
_entity.id
_entity.type
_entity.pdbx_description
1 polymer ?
#
loop_
_entity_poly.entity_id
_entity_poly.type
_entity_poly.pdbx_seq_one_letter_code
_entity_poly.pdbx_strand_id
1 'polypeptide(L)'
;MPTVGNNEHGQALIAFVERDAPGLSVIDSWDGFGQRTTASGGVTLDGVTVPLSAVIPAHLAFDRPTANGPISQIIQAAVDTGIAVGALEQAKLHARQARPWIDSQQEHGWQDPFTIAAIGDLAWRVHGTEAILAKAGLAVDRALAEPNEDSVAQASLVVAQAKVLSAETALLASSKLFELAGTRSVTGKYNLDRFWRNARTHTLHDPARWKYHLIGNFVLNGVKPARHAWN
;
A
#
# COMPACT_ATOMS: atom_id res chain seq x y z
N MET A 1 -12.06 -12.18 14.75
CA MET A 1 -12.23 -11.07 13.80
C MET A 1 -12.21 -9.75 14.56
N PRO A 2 -11.25 -8.85 14.29
CA PRO A 2 -11.24 -7.52 14.90
C PRO A 2 -12.40 -6.68 14.36
N THR A 3 -13.12 -6.02 15.25
CA THR A 3 -14.29 -5.20 14.93
C THR A 3 -14.14 -3.84 15.59
N VAL A 4 -14.28 -2.76 14.83
CA VAL A 4 -14.26 -1.40 15.37
C VAL A 4 -15.68 -1.00 15.79
N GLY A 5 -15.81 -0.45 16.99
CA GLY A 5 -17.04 0.15 17.49
C GLY A 5 -16.75 1.34 18.40
N ASN A 6 -17.79 2.02 18.87
CA ASN A 6 -17.66 3.13 19.81
C ASN A 6 -18.33 2.78 21.14
N ASN A 7 -17.76 3.25 22.25
CA ASN A 7 -18.44 3.21 23.55
C ASN A 7 -19.53 4.29 23.65
N GLU A 8 -20.23 4.34 24.79
CA GLU A 8 -21.27 5.33 25.11
C GLU A 8 -20.79 6.80 25.09
N HIS A 9 -19.48 7.02 25.19
CA HIS A 9 -18.84 8.34 25.07
C HIS A 9 -18.35 8.65 23.64
N GLY A 10 -18.63 7.78 22.65
CA GLY A 10 -18.20 7.96 21.27
C GLY A 10 -16.73 7.64 21.00
N GLN A 11 -16.02 7.01 21.94
CA GLN A 11 -14.61 6.67 21.81
C GLN A 11 -14.42 5.30 21.14
N ALA A 12 -13.44 5.22 20.23
CA ALA A 12 -13.17 4.00 19.47
C ALA A 12 -12.64 2.85 20.35
N LEU A 13 -13.18 1.65 20.09
CA LEU A 13 -12.81 0.36 20.66
C LEU A 13 -12.54 -0.63 19.52
N ILE A 14 -11.66 -1.60 19.76
CA ILE A 14 -11.52 -2.79 18.93
C ILE A 14 -11.93 -4.00 19.75
N ALA A 15 -12.97 -4.71 19.32
CA ALA A 15 -13.40 -5.98 19.88
C ALA A 15 -12.88 -7.15 19.03
N PHE A 16 -12.27 -8.15 19.65
CA PHE A 16 -11.91 -9.41 18.99
C PHE A 16 -13.07 -10.40 19.14
N VAL A 17 -13.83 -10.55 18.06
CA VAL A 17 -15.01 -11.42 18.01
C VAL A 17 -14.60 -12.81 17.51
N GLU A 18 -14.99 -13.88 18.18
CA GLU A 18 -14.78 -15.25 17.69
C GLU A 18 -15.55 -15.48 16.38
N ARG A 19 -15.00 -16.29 15.46
CA ARG A 19 -15.56 -16.47 14.11
C ARG A 19 -17.01 -16.97 14.12
N ASP A 20 -17.34 -17.79 15.11
CA ASP A 20 -18.61 -18.49 15.25
C ASP A 20 -19.48 -17.90 16.38
N ALA A 21 -19.16 -16.69 16.84
CA ALA A 21 -19.94 -16.02 17.88
C ALA A 21 -21.41 -15.85 17.44
N PRO A 22 -22.40 -16.17 18.30
CA PRO A 22 -23.80 -15.94 18.00
C PRO A 22 -24.06 -14.48 17.59
N GLY A 23 -24.80 -14.29 16.48
CA GLY A 23 -25.09 -12.98 15.91
C GLY A 23 -24.08 -12.44 14.90
N LEU A 24 -22.92 -13.09 14.73
CA LEU A 24 -21.95 -12.76 13.69
C LEU A 24 -22.26 -13.52 12.40
N SER A 25 -22.40 -12.80 11.28
CA SER A 25 -22.43 -13.39 9.94
C SER A 25 -21.39 -12.74 9.05
N VAL A 26 -20.51 -13.56 8.46
CA VAL A 26 -19.52 -13.11 7.46
C VAL A 26 -20.11 -13.39 6.09
N ILE A 27 -20.18 -12.34 5.27
CA ILE A 27 -20.77 -12.38 3.95
C ILE A 27 -19.63 -12.43 2.93
N ASP A 28 -19.53 -13.52 2.18
CA ASP A 28 -18.57 -13.65 1.08
C ASP A 28 -19.03 -12.81 -0.12
N SER A 29 -18.84 -11.49 -0.01
CA SER A 29 -19.30 -10.49 -0.98
C SER A 29 -18.16 -9.71 -1.62
N TRP A 30 -16.92 -10.16 -1.47
CA TRP A 30 -15.77 -9.44 -2.02
C TRP A 30 -15.66 -9.68 -3.53
N ASP A 31 -15.94 -8.65 -4.32
CA ASP A 31 -15.84 -8.67 -5.79
C ASP A 31 -14.92 -7.56 -6.34
N GLY A 32 -13.75 -7.39 -5.69
CA GLY A 32 -12.72 -6.49 -6.20
C GLY A 32 -12.07 -7.02 -7.47
N PHE A 33 -11.75 -6.14 -8.44
CA PHE A 33 -11.00 -6.55 -9.63
C PHE A 33 -9.54 -6.89 -9.31
N GLY A 34 -8.96 -6.28 -8.29
CA GLY A 34 -7.67 -6.64 -7.69
C GLY A 34 -7.82 -7.00 -6.22
N GLN A 35 -6.72 -7.43 -5.59
CA GLN A 35 -6.72 -7.89 -4.20
C GLN A 35 -7.77 -8.98 -3.95
N ARG A 36 -7.97 -9.87 -4.92
CA ARG A 36 -9.13 -10.79 -5.00
C ARG A 36 -9.22 -11.80 -3.86
N THR A 37 -8.12 -12.05 -3.15
CA THR A 37 -8.02 -13.06 -2.09
C THR A 37 -7.93 -12.46 -0.69
N THR A 38 -8.21 -11.16 -0.52
CA THR A 38 -8.12 -10.51 0.81
C THR A 38 -9.35 -10.72 1.69
N ALA A 39 -10.44 -11.27 1.12
CA ALA A 39 -11.71 -11.48 1.81
C ALA A 39 -12.27 -10.19 2.46
N SER A 40 -12.14 -9.04 1.77
CA SER A 40 -12.64 -7.73 2.23
C SER A 40 -14.15 -7.57 2.08
N GLY A 41 -14.91 -8.64 2.29
CA GLY A 41 -16.36 -8.69 2.16
C GLY A 41 -17.11 -8.05 3.34
N GLY A 42 -18.43 -8.09 3.27
CA GLY A 42 -19.31 -7.57 4.32
C GLY A 42 -19.37 -8.49 5.55
N VAL A 43 -19.70 -7.89 6.69
CA VAL A 43 -19.97 -8.61 7.94
C VAL A 43 -21.16 -7.96 8.62
N THR A 44 -22.07 -8.75 9.17
CA THR A 44 -23.16 -8.27 10.03
C THR A 44 -22.94 -8.74 11.47
N LEU A 45 -23.23 -7.84 12.40
CA LEU A 45 -23.15 -8.07 13.84
C LEU A 45 -24.52 -7.75 14.43
N ASP A 46 -25.23 -8.78 14.89
CA ASP A 46 -26.53 -8.65 15.52
C ASP A 46 -26.44 -9.11 16.98
N GLY A 47 -26.43 -8.16 17.92
CA GLY A 47 -26.38 -8.48 19.37
C GLY A 47 -25.15 -9.28 19.82
N VAL A 48 -24.05 -9.23 19.05
CA VAL A 48 -22.83 -10.01 19.35
C VAL A 48 -22.22 -9.57 20.69
N THR A 49 -22.05 -10.53 21.59
CA THR A 49 -21.43 -10.31 22.89
C THR A 49 -20.01 -10.85 22.91
N VAL A 50 -19.08 -10.08 23.47
CA VAL A 50 -17.69 -10.48 23.71
C VAL A 50 -17.30 -10.22 25.16
N PRO A 51 -16.39 -11.01 25.75
CA PRO A 51 -15.86 -10.70 27.07
C PRO A 51 -15.04 -9.40 27.02
N LEU A 52 -15.05 -8.62 28.11
CA LEU A 52 -14.30 -7.36 28.19
C LEU A 52 -12.79 -7.57 27.97
N SER A 53 -12.25 -8.74 28.32
CA SER A 53 -10.86 -9.12 28.05
C SER A 53 -10.50 -9.20 26.56
N ALA A 54 -11.49 -9.30 25.67
CA ALA A 54 -11.32 -9.28 24.22
C ALA A 54 -11.51 -7.89 23.60
N VAL A 55 -11.65 -6.84 24.42
CA VAL A 55 -11.86 -5.47 23.98
C VAL A 55 -10.65 -4.61 24.29
N ILE A 56 -10.12 -3.94 23.27
CA ILE A 56 -9.00 -3.01 23.36
C ILE A 56 -9.52 -1.57 23.21
N PRO A 57 -9.19 -0.64 24.12
CA PRO A 57 -9.53 0.77 24.00
C PRO A 57 -8.67 1.45 22.92
N ALA A 58 -9.09 1.34 21.67
CA ALA A 58 -8.33 1.78 20.50
C ALA A 58 -8.05 3.29 20.48
N HIS A 59 -8.91 4.13 21.06
CA HIS A 59 -8.67 5.57 21.19
C HIS A 59 -7.37 5.92 21.92
N LEU A 60 -6.94 5.10 22.90
CA LEU A 60 -5.69 5.31 23.64
C LEU A 60 -4.44 5.20 22.76
N ALA A 61 -4.56 4.61 21.57
CA ALA A 61 -3.48 4.60 20.56
C ALA A 61 -3.18 6.01 20.02
N PHE A 62 -4.11 6.95 20.12
CA PHE A 62 -4.03 8.26 19.48
C PHE A 62 -4.05 9.42 20.47
N ASP A 63 -4.54 9.20 21.70
CA ASP A 63 -4.51 10.20 22.78
C ASP A 63 -3.09 10.60 23.19
N ARG A 64 -2.13 9.68 23.03
CA ARG A 64 -0.70 9.91 23.22
C ARG A 64 0.09 9.62 21.92
N PRO A 65 1.32 10.12 21.78
CA PRO A 65 2.19 9.73 20.67
C PRO A 65 2.46 8.22 20.69
N THR A 66 2.00 7.52 19.66
CA THR A 66 2.34 6.12 19.41
C THR A 66 2.67 5.92 17.94
N ALA A 67 3.43 4.88 17.62
CA ALA A 67 3.77 4.53 16.24
C ALA A 67 2.63 3.82 15.48
N ASN A 68 1.42 3.70 16.04
CA ASN A 68 0.33 2.92 15.44
C ASN A 68 -0.07 3.40 14.03
N GLY A 69 -0.19 4.72 13.81
CA GLY A 69 -0.45 5.30 12.49
C GLY A 69 0.66 4.95 11.48
N PRO A 70 1.92 5.33 11.77
CA PRO A 70 3.06 4.97 10.93
C PRO A 70 3.18 3.46 10.63
N ILE A 71 2.94 2.59 11.61
CA ILE A 71 2.95 1.13 11.42
C ILE A 71 1.84 0.70 10.47
N SER A 72 0.62 1.22 10.64
CA SER A 72 -0.49 0.90 9.76
C SER A 72 -0.19 1.30 8.31
N GLN A 73 0.50 2.42 8.10
CA GLN A 73 0.74 2.98 6.78
C GLN A 73 1.99 2.42 6.09
N ILE A 74 3.04 2.04 6.84
CA ILE A 74 4.25 1.44 6.25
C ILE A 74 3.96 0.04 5.67
N ILE A 75 3.04 -0.70 6.27
CA ILE A 75 2.56 -1.99 5.72
C ILE A 75 1.96 -1.76 4.33
N GLN A 76 1.15 -0.71 4.15
CA GLN A 76 0.57 -0.40 2.85
C GLN A 76 1.65 -0.01 1.83
N ALA A 77 2.60 0.83 2.24
CA ALA A 77 3.73 1.20 1.39
C ALA A 77 4.52 -0.05 0.94
N ALA A 78 4.77 -1.00 1.85
CA ALA A 78 5.49 -2.24 1.55
C ALA A 78 4.75 -3.13 0.55
N VAL A 79 3.43 -3.26 0.64
CA VAL A 79 2.62 -4.01 -0.34
C VAL A 79 2.75 -3.39 -1.73
N ASP A 80 2.61 -2.07 -1.85
CA ASP A 80 2.73 -1.37 -3.13
C ASP A 80 4.15 -1.49 -3.70
N THR A 81 5.19 -1.37 -2.85
CA THR A 81 6.59 -1.60 -3.25
C THR A 81 6.80 -3.02 -3.81
N GLY A 82 6.26 -4.04 -3.13
CA GLY A 82 6.34 -5.42 -3.60
C GLY A 82 5.65 -5.63 -4.96
N ILE A 83 4.53 -4.95 -5.20
CA ILE A 83 3.85 -4.95 -6.51
C ILE A 83 4.73 -4.28 -7.57
N ALA A 84 5.36 -3.15 -7.25
CA ALA A 84 6.27 -2.43 -8.15
C ALA A 84 7.49 -3.28 -8.55
N VAL A 85 8.14 -3.92 -7.57
CA VAL A 85 9.27 -4.84 -7.79
C VAL A 85 8.84 -5.99 -8.70
N GLY A 86 7.73 -6.66 -8.37
CA GLY A 86 7.23 -7.77 -9.18
C GLY A 86 6.87 -7.36 -10.61
N ALA A 87 6.28 -6.18 -10.80
CA ALA A 87 5.97 -5.64 -12.11
C ALA A 87 7.24 -5.33 -12.92
N LEU A 88 8.27 -4.76 -12.30
CA LEU A 88 9.57 -4.53 -12.96
C LEU A 88 10.23 -5.84 -13.40
N GLU A 89 10.22 -6.87 -12.55
CA GLU A 89 10.78 -8.18 -12.92
C GLU A 89 10.06 -8.79 -14.13
N GLN A 90 8.73 -8.72 -14.16
CA GLN A 90 7.97 -9.20 -15.31
C GLN A 90 8.17 -8.32 -16.55
N ALA A 91 8.28 -7.01 -16.40
CA ALA A 91 8.59 -6.10 -17.50
C ALA A 91 9.95 -6.45 -18.15
N LYS A 92 11.00 -6.68 -17.35
CA LYS A 92 12.31 -7.12 -17.85
C LYS A 92 12.23 -8.45 -18.58
N LEU A 93 11.54 -9.43 -18.00
CA LEU A 93 11.39 -10.76 -18.57
C LEU A 93 10.68 -10.72 -19.93
N HIS A 94 9.59 -9.98 -20.03
CA HIS A 94 8.81 -9.91 -21.27
C HIS A 94 9.36 -8.94 -22.31
N ALA A 95 10.04 -7.86 -21.90
CA ALA A 95 10.79 -7.00 -22.83
C ALA A 95 11.90 -7.80 -23.54
N ARG A 96 12.54 -8.75 -22.83
CA ARG A 96 13.46 -9.74 -23.43
C ARG A 96 12.79 -10.78 -24.33
N GLN A 97 11.47 -10.79 -24.47
CA GLN A 97 10.76 -11.68 -25.39
C GLN A 97 10.03 -10.89 -26.48
N ALA A 98 10.08 -9.56 -26.41
CA ALA A 98 9.43 -8.67 -27.35
C ALA A 98 10.15 -8.74 -28.70
N ARG A 99 9.36 -8.62 -29.77
CA ARG A 99 9.89 -8.50 -31.12
C ARG A 99 10.46 -7.10 -31.31
N PRO A 100 11.53 -6.94 -32.10
CA PRO A 100 12.01 -5.61 -32.48
C PRO A 100 10.92 -4.85 -33.24
N TRP A 101 10.88 -3.53 -33.03
CA TRP A 101 10.10 -2.64 -33.87
C TRP A 101 10.64 -2.67 -35.31
N ILE A 102 9.75 -2.61 -36.30
CA ILE A 102 10.14 -2.78 -37.71
C ILE A 102 11.16 -1.72 -38.17
N ASP A 103 11.07 -0.50 -37.65
CA ASP A 103 11.98 0.59 -38.00
C ASP A 103 13.21 0.68 -37.08
N SER A 104 13.33 -0.17 -36.05
CA SER A 104 14.48 -0.08 -35.14
C SER A 104 15.79 -0.60 -35.73
N GLN A 105 15.71 -1.38 -36.82
CA GLN A 105 16.85 -2.07 -37.44
C GLN A 105 17.64 -2.98 -36.47
N GLN A 106 17.04 -3.36 -35.35
CA GLN A 106 17.64 -4.27 -34.36
C GLN A 106 17.24 -5.72 -34.60
N GLU A 107 18.10 -6.65 -34.20
CA GLU A 107 17.82 -8.09 -34.27
C GLU A 107 16.81 -8.54 -33.19
N HIS A 108 16.83 -7.86 -32.04
CA HIS A 108 16.03 -8.20 -30.87
C HIS A 108 15.34 -6.98 -30.26
N GLY A 109 14.13 -7.17 -29.71
CA GLY A 109 13.36 -6.09 -29.08
C GLY A 109 14.06 -5.47 -27.86
N TRP A 110 14.84 -6.25 -27.11
CA TRP A 110 15.58 -5.75 -25.95
C TRP A 110 16.77 -4.85 -26.29
N GLN A 111 17.11 -4.70 -27.58
CA GLN A 111 18.14 -3.75 -28.04
C GLN A 111 17.55 -2.36 -28.33
N ASP A 112 16.22 -2.21 -28.30
CA ASP A 112 15.58 -0.92 -28.52
C ASP A 112 16.01 0.10 -27.43
N PRO A 113 16.62 1.24 -27.81
CA PRO A 113 17.09 2.25 -26.86
C PRO A 113 15.95 2.82 -26.01
N PHE A 114 14.72 2.89 -26.53
CA PHE A 114 13.57 3.39 -25.77
C PHE A 114 13.12 2.39 -24.69
N THR A 115 13.08 1.11 -25.03
CA THR A 115 12.86 0.02 -24.07
C THR A 115 13.93 0.01 -22.98
N ILE A 116 15.22 0.15 -23.34
CA ILE A 116 16.32 0.22 -22.37
C ILE A 116 16.15 1.43 -21.44
N ALA A 117 15.84 2.60 -21.99
CA ALA A 117 15.61 3.82 -21.20
C ALA A 117 14.41 3.68 -20.26
N ALA A 118 13.30 3.08 -20.72
CA ALA A 118 12.11 2.86 -19.90
C ALA A 118 12.35 1.85 -18.77
N ILE A 119 13.09 0.76 -19.01
CA ILE A 119 13.52 -0.15 -17.95
C ILE A 119 14.44 0.57 -16.95
N GLY A 120 15.36 1.41 -17.43
CA GLY A 120 16.19 2.27 -16.58
C GLY A 120 15.36 3.19 -15.69
N ASP A 121 14.33 3.83 -16.25
CA ASP A 121 13.41 4.71 -15.52
C ASP A 121 12.65 3.96 -14.42
N LEU A 122 12.09 2.79 -14.74
CA LEU A 122 11.42 1.96 -13.75
C LEU A 122 12.38 1.47 -12.66
N ALA A 123 13.60 1.08 -13.02
CA ALA A 123 14.58 0.54 -12.09
C ALA A 123 14.99 1.56 -11.01
N TRP A 124 15.33 2.80 -11.40
CA TRP A 124 15.71 3.79 -10.39
C TRP A 124 14.51 4.20 -9.51
N ARG A 125 13.29 4.25 -10.06
CA ARG A 125 12.08 4.54 -9.27
C ARG A 125 11.78 3.44 -8.25
N VAL A 126 11.90 2.19 -8.64
CA VAL A 126 11.74 1.04 -7.73
C VAL A 126 12.81 1.08 -6.65
N HIS A 127 14.09 1.27 -6.99
CA HIS A 127 15.15 1.41 -5.98
C HIS A 127 14.92 2.62 -5.06
N GLY A 128 14.44 3.75 -5.60
CA GLY A 128 14.06 4.92 -4.80
C GLY A 128 12.93 4.61 -3.83
N THR A 129 11.96 3.80 -4.26
CA THR A 129 10.85 3.32 -3.43
C THR A 129 11.33 2.40 -2.31
N GLU A 130 12.22 1.44 -2.60
CA GLU A 130 12.81 0.56 -1.58
C GLU A 130 13.64 1.36 -0.57
N ALA A 131 14.42 2.33 -1.04
CA ALA A 131 15.25 3.17 -0.18
C ALA A 131 14.39 4.02 0.78
N ILE A 132 13.31 4.65 0.30
CA ILE A 132 12.44 5.43 1.17
C ILE A 132 11.63 4.54 2.11
N LEU A 133 11.24 3.34 1.69
CA LEU A 133 10.58 2.36 2.56
C LEU A 133 11.52 1.92 3.70
N ALA A 134 12.78 1.62 3.40
CA ALA A 134 13.77 1.29 4.43
C ALA A 134 13.99 2.46 5.41
N LYS A 135 14.06 3.69 4.90
CA LYS A 135 14.14 4.91 5.73
C LYS A 135 12.90 5.08 6.61
N ALA A 136 11.71 4.77 6.07
CA ALA A 136 10.46 4.79 6.83
C ALA A 136 10.48 3.75 7.97
N GLY A 137 11.00 2.55 7.70
CA GLY A 137 11.17 1.49 8.71
C GLY A 137 12.01 1.95 9.89
N LEU A 138 13.18 2.54 9.62
CA LEU A 138 14.05 3.10 10.67
C LEU A 138 13.36 4.20 11.48
N ALA A 139 12.54 5.04 10.84
CA ALA A 139 11.79 6.08 11.53
C ALA A 139 10.69 5.48 12.43
N VAL A 140 10.01 4.43 11.98
CA VAL A 140 9.04 3.67 12.78
C VAL A 140 9.71 2.99 13.97
N ASP A 141 10.86 2.34 13.78
CA ASP A 141 11.63 1.71 14.86
C ASP A 141 12.01 2.72 15.95
N ARG A 142 12.45 3.92 15.54
CA ARG A 142 12.73 5.01 16.49
C ARG A 142 11.49 5.47 17.25
N ALA A 143 10.36 5.64 16.55
CA ALA A 143 9.10 6.05 17.18
C ALA A 143 8.53 4.97 18.11
N LEU A 144 8.84 3.69 17.87
CA LEU A 144 8.51 2.56 18.74
C LEU A 144 9.39 2.54 20.00
N ALA A 145 10.70 2.75 19.85
CA ALA A 145 11.64 2.72 20.97
C ALA A 145 11.48 3.93 21.91
N GLU A 146 11.29 5.13 21.34
CA GLU A 146 11.18 6.39 22.09
C GLU A 146 9.99 7.23 21.57
N PRO A 147 8.75 6.85 21.92
CA PRO A 147 7.55 7.53 21.43
C PRO A 147 7.41 8.93 22.03
N ASN A 148 7.44 9.95 21.16
CA ASN A 148 7.11 11.33 21.49
C ASN A 148 6.53 12.04 20.24
N GLU A 149 6.08 13.28 20.40
CA GLU A 149 5.46 14.04 19.30
C GLU A 149 6.36 14.15 18.07
N ASP A 150 7.66 14.36 18.27
CA ASP A 150 8.62 14.54 17.17
C ASP A 150 8.94 13.22 16.48
N SER A 151 9.22 12.16 17.24
CA SER A 151 9.55 10.84 16.67
C SER A 151 8.37 10.26 15.90
N VAL A 152 7.15 10.37 16.42
CA VAL A 152 5.92 9.90 15.75
C VAL A 152 5.58 10.76 14.54
N ALA A 153 5.71 12.09 14.62
CA ALA A 153 5.50 12.96 13.47
C ALA A 153 6.50 12.65 12.36
N GLN A 154 7.79 12.48 12.70
CA GLN A 154 8.82 12.13 11.74
C GLN A 154 8.56 10.79 11.07
N ALA A 155 8.16 9.76 11.83
CA ALA A 155 7.77 8.47 11.28
C ALA A 155 6.59 8.61 10.31
N SER A 156 5.54 9.33 10.72
CA SER A 156 4.35 9.58 9.88
C SER A 156 4.71 10.27 8.57
N LEU A 157 5.62 11.25 8.61
CA LEU A 157 6.06 11.97 7.42
C LEU A 157 6.82 11.08 6.44
N VAL A 158 7.81 10.34 6.91
CA VAL A 158 8.62 9.48 6.03
C VAL A 158 7.78 8.32 5.49
N VAL A 159 6.88 7.76 6.30
CA VAL A 159 5.91 6.74 5.86
C VAL A 159 4.95 7.30 4.81
N ALA A 160 4.45 8.52 4.99
CA ALA A 160 3.60 9.18 3.99
C ALA A 160 4.33 9.38 2.66
N GLN A 161 5.61 9.77 2.69
CA GLN A 161 6.44 9.89 1.49
C GLN A 161 6.64 8.52 0.82
N ALA A 162 6.94 7.48 1.60
CA ALA A 162 7.09 6.12 1.10
C ALA A 162 5.82 5.62 0.43
N LYS A 163 4.65 5.88 1.05
CA LYS A 163 3.35 5.51 0.50
C LYS A 163 3.03 6.21 -0.81
N VAL A 164 3.31 7.51 -0.91
CA VAL A 164 3.10 8.26 -2.15
C VAL A 164 3.96 7.67 -3.27
N LEU A 165 5.26 7.50 -3.01
CA LEU A 165 6.19 7.03 -4.03
C LEU A 165 5.91 5.57 -4.43
N SER A 166 5.60 4.69 -3.47
CA SER A 166 5.29 3.29 -3.77
C SER A 166 4.00 3.14 -4.57
N ALA A 167 2.95 3.91 -4.25
CA ALA A 167 1.71 3.90 -5.00
C ALA A 167 1.90 4.37 -6.45
N GLU A 168 2.61 5.49 -6.66
CA GLU A 168 2.92 5.99 -8.00
C GLU A 168 3.76 4.98 -8.79
N THR A 169 4.81 4.43 -8.17
CA THR A 169 5.73 3.50 -8.84
C THR A 169 5.05 2.17 -9.17
N ALA A 170 4.21 1.63 -8.28
CA ALA A 170 3.45 0.41 -8.52
C ALA A 170 2.48 0.56 -9.70
N LEU A 171 1.75 1.69 -9.77
CA LEU A 171 0.83 1.98 -10.87
C LEU A 171 1.58 2.20 -12.20
N LEU A 172 2.69 2.94 -12.16
CA LEU A 172 3.51 3.18 -13.34
C LEU A 172 4.12 1.88 -13.88
N ALA A 173 4.82 1.11 -13.03
CA ALA A 173 5.50 -0.11 -13.42
C ALA A 173 4.53 -1.17 -13.96
N SER A 174 3.38 -1.35 -13.28
CA SER A 174 2.37 -2.32 -13.70
C SER A 174 1.66 -1.95 -15.00
N SER A 175 1.56 -0.65 -15.33
CA SER A 175 1.05 -0.16 -16.61
C SER A 175 2.11 -0.28 -17.72
N LYS A 176 3.32 0.25 -17.47
CA LYS A 176 4.45 0.22 -18.42
C LYS A 176 4.88 -1.19 -18.79
N LEU A 177 4.65 -2.17 -17.91
CA LEU A 177 4.86 -3.59 -18.22
C LEU A 177 4.26 -3.98 -19.57
N PHE A 178 3.04 -3.55 -19.90
CA PHE A 178 2.37 -3.93 -21.15
C PHE A 178 2.98 -3.26 -22.39
N GLU A 179 3.36 -1.99 -22.25
CA GLU A 179 4.07 -1.25 -23.30
C GLU A 179 5.39 -1.94 -23.66
N LEU A 180 6.16 -2.35 -22.64
CA LEU A 180 7.48 -2.96 -22.82
C LEU A 180 7.41 -4.44 -23.25
N ALA A 181 6.37 -5.15 -22.83
CA ALA A 181 6.18 -6.55 -23.16
C ALA A 181 5.51 -6.78 -24.54
N GLY A 182 4.90 -5.74 -25.10
CA GLY A 182 4.17 -5.79 -26.37
C GLY A 182 2.88 -6.62 -26.30
N THR A 183 2.20 -6.79 -27.44
CA THR A 183 0.83 -7.35 -27.50
C THR A 183 0.68 -8.76 -26.93
N ARG A 184 1.74 -9.58 -26.89
CA ARG A 184 1.67 -10.94 -26.29
C ARG A 184 1.43 -10.94 -24.79
N SER A 185 1.74 -9.82 -24.12
CA SER A 185 1.54 -9.64 -22.69
C SER A 185 0.07 -9.65 -22.26
N VAL A 186 -0.85 -9.34 -23.18
CA VAL A 186 -2.30 -9.31 -22.88
C VAL A 186 -2.93 -10.70 -22.84
N THR A 187 -2.16 -11.76 -23.10
CA THR A 187 -2.69 -13.13 -23.02
C THR A 187 -2.94 -13.51 -21.56
N GLY A 188 -4.15 -14.00 -21.27
CA GLY A 188 -4.57 -14.35 -19.92
C GLY A 188 -3.69 -15.39 -19.22
N LYS A 189 -2.94 -16.21 -19.97
CA LYS A 189 -2.02 -17.21 -19.40
C LYS A 189 -0.93 -16.61 -18.52
N TYR A 190 -0.49 -15.39 -18.80
CA TYR A 190 0.56 -14.72 -18.02
C TYR A 190 -0.01 -13.98 -16.81
N ASN A 191 -1.31 -13.64 -16.84
CA ASN A 191 -2.02 -12.95 -15.75
C ASN A 191 -1.28 -11.68 -15.28
N LEU A 192 -0.66 -10.93 -16.21
CA LEU A 192 0.21 -9.79 -15.89
C LEU A 192 -0.59 -8.57 -15.43
N ASP A 193 -1.85 -8.48 -15.85
CA ASP A 193 -2.79 -7.45 -15.45
C ASP A 193 -3.08 -7.48 -13.95
N ARG A 194 -2.79 -8.60 -13.27
CA ARG A 194 -2.88 -8.72 -11.81
C ARG A 194 -2.08 -7.65 -11.08
N PHE A 195 -0.91 -7.24 -11.58
CA PHE A 195 -0.09 -6.23 -10.91
C PHE A 195 -0.82 -4.89 -10.88
N TRP A 196 -1.36 -4.47 -12.02
CA TRP A 196 -2.10 -3.21 -12.11
C TRP A 196 -3.41 -3.29 -11.35
N ARG A 197 -4.16 -4.39 -11.49
CA ARG A 197 -5.41 -4.59 -10.75
C ARG A 197 -5.20 -4.53 -9.25
N ASN A 198 -4.17 -5.22 -8.75
CA ASN A 198 -3.83 -5.23 -7.32
C ASN A 198 -3.34 -3.87 -6.84
N ALA A 199 -2.43 -3.20 -7.57
CA ALA A 199 -1.97 -1.85 -7.21
C ALA A 199 -3.14 -0.87 -7.20
N ARG A 200 -3.95 -0.85 -8.26
CA ARG A 200 -5.06 0.10 -8.37
C ARG A 200 -6.11 -0.11 -7.29
N THR A 201 -6.41 -1.35 -6.91
CA THR A 201 -7.31 -1.65 -5.80
C THR A 201 -6.71 -1.22 -4.47
N HIS A 202 -5.46 -1.60 -4.20
CA HIS A 202 -4.81 -1.40 -2.91
C HIS A 202 -4.49 0.07 -2.59
N THR A 203 -3.98 0.81 -3.56
CA THR A 203 -3.64 2.24 -3.43
C THR A 203 -4.85 3.15 -3.15
N LEU A 204 -6.07 2.63 -3.21
CA LEU A 204 -7.30 3.34 -2.85
C LEU A 204 -7.70 3.19 -1.37
N HIS A 205 -6.94 2.44 -0.56
CA HIS A 205 -7.19 2.24 0.87
C HIS A 205 -7.44 3.56 1.61
N ASP A 206 -6.63 4.58 1.35
CA ASP A 206 -6.89 5.95 1.76
C ASP A 206 -6.54 6.93 0.62
N PRO A 207 -7.19 8.10 0.59
CA PRO A 207 -7.03 9.04 -0.50
C PRO A 207 -5.61 9.65 -0.53
N ALA A 208 -4.79 9.21 -1.49
CA ALA A 208 -3.40 9.63 -1.66
C ALA A 208 -3.20 11.16 -1.62
N ARG A 209 -4.16 11.96 -2.13
CA ARG A 209 -4.13 13.44 -2.06
C ARG A 209 -3.89 13.99 -0.66
N TRP A 210 -4.36 13.31 0.38
CA TRP A 210 -4.17 13.73 1.77
C TRP A 210 -2.75 13.47 2.27
N LYS A 211 -2.01 12.52 1.68
CA LYS A 211 -0.59 12.30 1.98
C LYS A 211 0.26 13.47 1.49
N TYR A 212 -0.01 14.01 0.30
CA TYR A 212 0.65 15.23 -0.17
C TYR A 212 0.34 16.42 0.73
N HIS A 213 -0.93 16.59 1.14
CA HIS A 213 -1.29 17.64 2.10
C HIS A 213 -0.54 17.50 3.42
N LEU A 214 -0.50 16.29 4.01
CA LEU A 214 0.22 16.01 5.25
C LEU A 214 1.70 16.40 5.14
N ILE A 215 2.38 15.94 4.08
CA ILE A 215 3.79 16.24 3.82
C ILE A 215 3.99 17.75 3.62
N GLY A 216 3.18 18.35 2.74
CA GLY A 216 3.29 19.76 2.38
C GLY A 216 3.00 20.69 3.55
N ASN A 217 2.00 20.40 4.38
CA ASN A 217 1.65 21.21 5.54
C ASN A 217 2.75 21.19 6.60
N PHE A 218 3.44 20.05 6.78
CA PHE A 218 4.62 20.01 7.63
C PHE A 218 5.79 20.80 7.03
N VAL A 219 6.13 20.57 5.76
CA VAL A 219 7.26 21.23 5.09
C VAL A 219 7.08 22.75 5.02
N LEU A 220 5.86 23.21 4.73
CA LEU A 220 5.56 24.63 4.56
C LEU A 220 5.28 25.35 5.88
N ASN A 221 4.51 24.73 6.78
CA ASN A 221 3.96 25.39 7.96
C ASN A 221 4.47 24.82 9.30
N GLY A 222 5.32 23.78 9.28
CA GLY A 222 5.80 23.12 10.49
C GLY A 222 4.72 22.36 11.27
N VAL A 223 3.54 22.16 10.67
CA VAL A 223 2.40 21.50 11.34
C VAL A 223 2.62 19.99 11.34
N LYS A 224 2.74 19.41 12.54
CA LYS A 224 2.88 17.96 12.72
C LYS A 224 1.63 17.21 12.24
N PRO A 225 1.79 16.01 11.65
CA PRO A 225 0.65 15.17 11.28
C PRO A 225 -0.26 14.85 12.47
N ALA A 226 -1.57 14.81 12.24
CA ALA A 226 -2.51 14.38 13.26
C ALA A 226 -2.30 12.90 13.60
N ARG A 227 -2.63 12.49 14.83
CA ARG A 227 -2.47 11.10 15.29
C ARG A 227 -3.72 10.29 14.96
N HIS A 228 -3.66 9.46 13.91
CA HIS A 228 -4.69 8.47 13.57
C HIS A 228 -4.16 7.39 12.61
N ALA A 229 -4.89 6.29 12.44
CA ALA A 229 -4.46 5.12 11.64
C ALA A 229 -4.19 5.43 10.15
N TRP A 230 -4.83 6.46 9.61
CA TRP A 230 -4.68 6.86 8.20
C TRP A 230 -3.59 7.90 7.97
N ASN A 231 -2.73 8.23 8.94
CA ASN A 231 -1.62 9.18 8.79
C ASN A 231 -0.27 8.48 8.68
#